data_AF-A0A518FPS5-F1
#
_entry.id   AF-A0A518FPS5-F1
#
_cell.length_a   1.000
_cell.length_b   1.000
_cell.length_c   1.000
_cell.angle_alpha   90.00
_cell.angle_beta   90.00
_cell.angle_gamma   90.00
#
_symmetry.space_group_name_H-M   'P 1'
#
loop_
_entity.id
_entity.type
_entity.pdbx_description
1 polymer ?
#
loop_
_entity_poly.entity_id
_entity_poly.type
_entity_poly.pdbx_seq_one_letter_code
_entity_poly.pdbx_strand_id
1 'polypeptide(L)'
;MNGQRWITLGVVGLIILLLIALAMPAIQQAREAARRQTSKNNLKQIGLALHNYHDIYACFPPGGIIRQDGMAMHGWMMSITLFLSQNDLSVRLDYDQPWNSPQNAPVYAVSIPAFLIQGRDLGRTSDGYGITFYMGNPNLLHRNQTVRLREITKGSSHTWFAGEVAGNYQPWGYPFNWRSLGTKLCDGPNSFGQPAWGGGHLLRADGNVTFISDQASPRILQALAKAPPVATPDQTAVPDRRFTIGAYSWKHIELQSDPQGKQQYKVKVLRSPAGQPLKIFFYASKRFTPEELEYPKLNIAVLRFKAHIGPQTEIASTLKATTLAEETTPAQFQANVKLLQKIQQQLPRRETSH
;
A
#
# COMPACT_ATOMS: atom_id res chain seq x y z
N MET A 1 -64.52 -7.25 4.73
CA MET A 1 -63.44 -8.15 4.26
C MET A 1 -62.06 -7.49 4.13
N ASN A 2 -61.81 -6.29 4.68
CA ASN A 2 -60.49 -5.63 4.53
C ASN A 2 -59.49 -5.87 5.68
N GLY A 3 -59.94 -6.26 6.88
CA GLY A 3 -59.05 -6.48 8.04
C GLY A 3 -58.19 -7.75 7.96
N GLN A 4 -58.71 -8.83 7.38
CA GLN A 4 -57.99 -10.11 7.27
C GLN A 4 -56.78 -10.01 6.32
N ARG A 5 -56.82 -9.12 5.32
CA ARG A 5 -55.69 -8.86 4.42
C ARG A 5 -54.51 -8.22 5.15
N TRP A 6 -54.75 -7.25 6.04
CA TRP A 6 -53.70 -6.59 6.82
C TRP A 6 -53.06 -7.54 7.83
N ILE A 7 -53.84 -8.41 8.46
CA ILE A 7 -53.32 -9.43 9.39
C ILE A 7 -52.40 -10.40 8.65
N THR A 8 -52.84 -10.98 7.52
CA THR A 8 -52.01 -11.94 6.77
C THR A 8 -50.73 -11.31 6.24
N LEU A 9 -50.79 -10.09 5.68
CA LEU A 9 -49.60 -9.37 5.23
C LEU A 9 -48.65 -9.06 6.41
N GLY A 10 -49.20 -8.71 7.58
CA GLY A 10 -48.43 -8.47 8.79
C GLY A 10 -47.71 -9.72 9.30
N VAL A 11 -48.38 -10.87 9.33
CA VAL A 11 -47.79 -12.16 9.75
C VAL A 11 -46.67 -12.57 8.79
N VAL A 12 -46.90 -12.49 7.48
CA VAL A 12 -45.86 -12.80 6.47
C VAL A 12 -44.66 -11.86 6.63
N GLY A 13 -44.90 -10.56 6.82
CA GLY A 13 -43.84 -9.58 7.08
C GLY A 13 -43.04 -9.91 8.35
N LEU A 14 -43.70 -10.28 9.44
CA LEU A 14 -43.06 -10.67 10.70
C LEU A 14 -42.16 -11.90 10.55
N ILE A 15 -42.63 -12.90 9.81
CA ILE A 15 -41.83 -14.11 9.52
C ILE A 15 -40.59 -13.75 8.70
N ILE A 16 -40.73 -12.90 7.66
CA ILE A 16 -39.59 -12.45 6.86
C ILE A 16 -38.55 -11.71 7.73
N LEU A 17 -39.00 -10.80 8.59
CA LEU A 17 -38.11 -10.08 9.51
C LEU A 17 -37.38 -11.03 10.47
N LEU A 18 -38.07 -12.04 11.01
CA LEU A 18 -37.46 -13.06 11.85
C LEU A 18 -36.41 -13.88 11.09
N LEU A 19 -36.71 -14.30 9.85
CA LEU A 19 -35.77 -15.04 9.01
C LEU A 19 -34.52 -14.21 8.70
N ILE A 20 -34.68 -12.92 8.39
CA ILE A 20 -33.54 -12.01 8.16
C ILE A 20 -32.69 -11.86 9.43
N ALA A 21 -33.33 -11.69 10.59
CA ALA A 21 -32.64 -11.57 11.87
C ALA A 21 -31.79 -12.82 12.20
N LEU A 22 -32.30 -14.02 11.89
CA LEU A 22 -31.58 -15.28 12.07
C LEU A 22 -30.45 -15.47 11.03
N ALA A 23 -30.63 -14.96 9.80
CA ALA A 23 -29.65 -15.11 8.73
C ALA A 23 -28.47 -14.12 8.85
N MET A 24 -28.68 -12.93 9.40
CA MET A 24 -27.66 -11.87 9.42
C MET A 24 -26.35 -12.26 10.15
N PRO A 25 -26.38 -12.91 11.33
CA PRO A 25 -25.16 -13.37 12.00
C PRO A 25 -24.38 -14.38 11.15
N ALA A 26 -25.09 -15.31 10.50
CA ALA A 26 -24.47 -16.34 9.64
C ALA A 26 -23.78 -15.71 8.41
N ILE A 27 -24.40 -14.69 7.79
CA ILE A 27 -23.80 -13.96 6.66
C ILE A 27 -22.52 -13.24 7.10
N GLN A 28 -22.48 -12.66 8.30
CA GLN A 28 -21.29 -11.98 8.80
C GLN A 28 -20.15 -12.97 9.09
N GLN A 29 -20.45 -14.12 9.70
CA GLN A 29 -19.47 -15.18 9.93
C GLN A 29 -18.91 -15.71 8.60
N ALA A 30 -19.76 -15.93 7.60
CA ALA A 30 -19.34 -16.35 6.27
C ALA A 30 -18.43 -15.32 5.58
N ARG A 31 -18.75 -14.02 5.70
CA ARG A 31 -17.88 -12.93 5.20
C ARG A 31 -16.54 -12.94 5.89
N GLU A 32 -16.49 -13.13 7.20
CA GLU A 32 -15.21 -13.12 7.93
C GLU A 32 -14.37 -14.36 7.62
N ALA A 33 -14.99 -15.53 7.47
CA ALA A 33 -14.32 -16.74 6.99
C ALA A 33 -13.74 -16.55 5.57
N ALA A 34 -14.48 -15.89 4.68
CA ALA A 34 -14.00 -15.55 3.35
C ALA A 34 -12.79 -14.59 3.41
N ARG A 35 -12.83 -13.56 4.28
CA ARG A 35 -11.68 -12.65 4.48
C ARG A 35 -10.44 -13.39 4.98
N ARG A 36 -10.62 -14.30 5.94
CA ARG A 36 -9.57 -15.16 6.46
C ARG A 36 -8.95 -16.02 5.35
N GLN A 37 -9.78 -16.63 4.50
CA GLN A 37 -9.32 -17.44 3.37
C GLN A 37 -8.58 -16.60 2.31
N THR A 38 -9.09 -15.42 1.97
CA THR A 38 -8.42 -14.48 1.07
C THR A 38 -7.06 -14.06 1.61
N SER A 39 -6.96 -13.76 2.91
CA SER A 39 -5.69 -13.39 3.55
C SER A 39 -4.67 -14.52 3.51
N LYS A 40 -5.10 -15.76 3.78
CA LYS A 40 -4.28 -16.95 3.59
C LYS A 40 -3.77 -17.08 2.14
N ASN A 41 -4.63 -16.84 1.15
CA ASN A 41 -4.25 -16.86 -0.26
C ASN A 41 -3.26 -15.74 -0.63
N ASN A 42 -3.42 -14.55 -0.05
CA ASN A 42 -2.51 -13.43 -0.24
C ASN A 42 -1.11 -13.75 0.29
N LEU A 43 -1.00 -14.35 1.48
CA LEU A 43 0.28 -14.87 1.98
C LEU A 43 0.87 -15.97 1.08
N LYS A 44 0.04 -16.82 0.47
CA LYS A 44 0.51 -17.81 -0.52
C LYS A 44 1.10 -17.13 -1.76
N GLN A 45 0.45 -16.08 -2.28
CA GLN A 45 0.99 -15.30 -3.40
C GLN A 45 2.29 -14.60 -3.03
N ILE A 46 2.38 -14.02 -1.83
CA ILE A 46 3.62 -13.44 -1.29
C ILE A 46 4.73 -14.49 -1.21
N GLY A 47 4.43 -15.69 -0.69
CA GLY A 47 5.39 -16.79 -0.64
C GLY A 47 5.89 -17.21 -2.01
N LEU A 48 4.97 -17.40 -2.96
CA LEU A 48 5.35 -17.71 -4.35
C LEU A 48 6.24 -16.62 -4.95
N ALA A 49 5.91 -15.35 -4.74
CA ALA A 49 6.70 -14.23 -5.22
C ALA A 49 8.10 -14.16 -4.60
N LEU A 50 8.24 -14.47 -3.30
CA LEU A 50 9.53 -14.58 -2.63
C LEU A 50 10.38 -15.74 -3.17
N HIS A 51 9.77 -16.89 -3.45
CA HIS A 51 10.47 -18.01 -4.07
C HIS A 51 10.88 -17.70 -5.52
N ASN A 52 10.01 -17.08 -6.32
CA ASN A 52 10.36 -16.64 -7.68
C ASN A 52 11.52 -15.63 -7.68
N TYR A 53 11.55 -14.71 -6.70
CA TYR A 53 12.70 -13.82 -6.51
C TYR A 53 13.97 -14.63 -6.20
N HIS A 54 13.90 -15.57 -5.26
CA HIS A 54 15.02 -16.44 -4.92
C HIS A 54 15.53 -17.26 -6.12
N ASP A 55 14.63 -17.79 -6.95
CA ASP A 55 15.03 -18.62 -8.10
C ASP A 55 15.83 -17.83 -9.15
N ILE A 56 15.57 -16.52 -9.26
CA ILE A 56 16.28 -15.62 -10.18
C ILE A 56 17.57 -15.06 -9.57
N TYR A 57 17.53 -14.65 -8.29
CA TYR A 57 18.61 -13.91 -7.65
C TYR A 57 19.47 -14.76 -6.69
N ALA A 58 19.12 -16.04 -6.49
CA ALA A 58 19.75 -16.98 -5.56
C ALA A 58 19.77 -16.53 -4.08
N CYS A 59 18.93 -15.55 -3.72
CA CYS A 59 18.73 -15.05 -2.36
C CYS A 59 17.33 -14.44 -2.22
N PHE A 60 16.84 -14.29 -1.00
CA PHE A 60 15.64 -13.52 -0.70
C PHE A 60 15.93 -12.02 -0.71
N PRO A 61 14.93 -11.16 -1.05
CA PRO A 61 15.16 -9.72 -1.15
C PRO A 61 15.57 -9.14 0.20
N PRO A 62 16.39 -8.07 0.22
CA PRO A 62 16.63 -7.35 1.45
C PRO A 62 15.31 -6.76 1.94
N GLY A 63 15.12 -6.74 3.27
CA GLY A 63 13.94 -6.12 3.89
C GLY A 63 13.74 -4.69 3.44
N GLY A 64 14.84 -3.95 3.38
CA GLY A 64 14.90 -2.58 2.91
C GLY A 64 16.31 -2.19 2.51
N ILE A 65 16.42 -1.36 1.49
CA ILE A 65 17.67 -0.73 1.05
C ILE A 65 17.71 0.67 1.66
N ILE A 66 18.73 0.94 2.46
CA ILE A 66 18.98 2.20 3.16
C ILE A 66 20.40 2.61 2.80
N ARG A 67 20.54 3.77 2.16
CA ARG A 67 21.85 4.32 1.77
C ARG A 67 22.66 4.70 3.02
N GLN A 68 23.97 4.83 2.87
CA GLN A 68 24.89 5.14 3.97
C GLN A 68 24.55 6.44 4.71
N ASP A 69 23.96 7.41 4.02
CA ASP A 69 23.48 8.68 4.61
C ASP A 69 22.12 8.56 5.32
N GLY A 70 21.61 7.34 5.49
CA GLY A 70 20.32 7.07 6.13
C GLY A 70 19.11 7.22 5.20
N MET A 71 19.30 7.57 3.92
CA MET A 71 18.20 7.69 2.98
C MET A 71 17.55 6.33 2.72
N ALA A 72 16.26 6.22 3.04
CA ALA A 72 15.48 5.02 2.82
C ALA A 72 15.12 4.91 1.32
N MET A 73 15.63 3.88 0.66
CA MET A 73 15.38 3.60 -0.75
C MET A 73 14.11 2.76 -0.89
N HIS A 74 14.19 1.45 -1.12
CA HIS A 74 13.02 0.59 -1.38
C HIS A 74 12.96 -0.63 -0.45
N GLY A 75 11.74 -1.10 -0.16
CA GLY A 75 11.49 -2.27 0.67
C GLY A 75 11.28 -3.57 -0.12
N TRP A 76 11.38 -4.71 0.58
CA TRP A 76 11.20 -6.05 0.02
C TRP A 76 9.88 -6.24 -0.74
N MET A 77 8.82 -5.57 -0.29
CA MET A 77 7.51 -5.62 -0.95
C MET A 77 7.57 -5.07 -2.38
N MET A 78 8.39 -4.04 -2.65
CA MET A 78 8.62 -3.54 -4.01
C MET A 78 9.37 -4.58 -4.84
N SER A 79 10.40 -5.22 -4.29
CA SER A 79 11.21 -6.23 -4.97
C SER A 79 10.40 -7.41 -5.47
N ILE A 80 9.32 -7.77 -4.77
CA ILE A 80 8.45 -8.89 -5.16
C ILE A 80 7.27 -8.49 -6.04
N THR A 81 7.02 -7.20 -6.29
CA THR A 81 5.85 -6.75 -7.09
C THR A 81 5.85 -7.33 -8.50
N LEU A 82 7.03 -7.48 -9.12
CA LEU A 82 7.22 -8.09 -10.44
C LEU A 82 6.71 -9.55 -10.48
N PHE A 83 6.68 -10.23 -9.33
CA PHE A 83 6.26 -11.63 -9.21
C PHE A 83 4.85 -11.79 -8.62
N LEU A 84 4.21 -10.71 -8.16
CA LEU A 84 2.88 -10.73 -7.53
C LEU A 84 1.76 -10.37 -8.49
N SER A 85 2.03 -9.50 -9.45
CA SER A 85 0.99 -8.92 -10.31
C SER A 85 1.53 -8.64 -11.70
N GLN A 86 0.67 -8.71 -12.72
CA GLN A 86 0.97 -8.20 -14.07
C GLN A 86 1.08 -6.66 -14.12
N ASN A 87 1.22 -6.00 -12.96
CA ASN A 87 1.24 -4.55 -12.86
C ASN A 87 2.68 -4.06 -13.06
N ASP A 88 2.85 -3.10 -13.94
CA ASP A 88 4.12 -2.54 -14.42
C ASP A 88 4.84 -1.62 -13.41
N LEU A 89 4.52 -1.76 -12.11
CA LEU A 89 4.95 -0.83 -11.07
C LEU A 89 6.46 -0.72 -10.95
N SER A 90 7.18 -1.84 -11.11
CA SER A 90 8.65 -1.87 -11.10
C SER A 90 9.26 -1.11 -12.28
N VAL A 91 8.62 -1.13 -13.45
CA VAL A 91 9.09 -0.42 -14.66
C VAL A 91 8.90 1.08 -14.54
N ARG A 92 7.93 1.52 -13.73
CA ARG A 92 7.61 2.94 -13.49
C ARG A 92 8.41 3.57 -12.36
N LEU A 93 9.10 2.76 -11.58
CA LEU A 93 9.86 3.20 -10.42
C LEU A 93 11.19 3.79 -10.86
N ASP A 94 11.54 4.93 -10.31
CA ASP A 94 12.89 5.48 -10.40
C ASP A 94 13.71 4.95 -9.21
N TYR A 95 14.61 4.01 -9.49
CA TYR A 95 15.41 3.30 -8.48
C TYR A 95 16.53 4.18 -7.88
N ASP A 96 16.87 5.29 -8.53
CA ASP A 96 17.87 6.24 -8.03
C ASP A 96 17.26 7.24 -7.03
N GLN A 97 15.93 7.23 -6.89
CA GLN A 97 15.18 8.09 -5.98
C GLN A 97 14.64 7.32 -4.77
N PRO A 98 14.55 7.93 -3.58
CA PRO A 98 13.97 7.26 -2.41
C PRO A 98 12.49 6.90 -2.63
N TRP A 99 11.98 5.92 -1.88
CA TRP A 99 10.58 5.46 -2.04
C TRP A 99 9.55 6.58 -1.90
N ASN A 100 9.79 7.53 -1.00
CA ASN A 100 8.89 8.65 -0.71
C ASN A 100 9.19 9.91 -1.54
N SER A 101 10.04 9.81 -2.57
CA SER A 101 10.24 10.91 -3.50
C SER A 101 8.92 11.26 -4.21
N PRO A 102 8.69 12.53 -4.58
CA PRO A 102 7.52 12.88 -5.37
C PRO A 102 7.45 12.14 -6.72
N GLN A 103 8.59 11.75 -7.30
CA GLN A 103 8.66 10.93 -8.51
C GLN A 103 8.12 9.51 -8.29
N ASN A 104 8.45 8.87 -7.16
CA ASN A 104 8.00 7.51 -6.84
C ASN A 104 6.65 7.45 -6.13
N ALA A 105 6.16 8.57 -5.58
CA ALA A 105 4.92 8.59 -4.83
C ALA A 105 3.69 8.03 -5.59
N PRO A 106 3.51 8.27 -6.91
CA PRO A 106 2.42 7.64 -7.66
C PRO A 106 2.47 6.11 -7.71
N VAL A 107 3.66 5.51 -7.69
CA VAL A 107 3.85 4.04 -7.69
C VAL A 107 3.37 3.48 -6.34
N TYR A 108 3.82 4.08 -5.23
CA TYR A 108 3.48 3.63 -3.88
C TYR A 108 2.07 4.04 -3.41
N ALA A 109 1.36 4.90 -4.15
CA ALA A 109 -0.04 5.23 -3.90
C ALA A 109 -1.02 4.12 -4.34
N VAL A 110 -0.54 3.15 -5.14
CA VAL A 110 -1.37 2.04 -5.65
C VAL A 110 -1.70 1.07 -4.53
N SER A 111 -2.96 0.68 -4.44
CA SER A 111 -3.42 -0.39 -3.54
C SER A 111 -3.19 -1.73 -4.22
N ILE A 112 -2.37 -2.60 -3.62
CA ILE A 112 -2.07 -3.92 -4.16
C ILE A 112 -2.95 -4.96 -3.45
N PRO A 113 -3.87 -5.66 -4.13
CA PRO A 113 -4.78 -6.61 -3.49
C PRO A 113 -4.09 -7.69 -2.66
N ALA A 114 -2.92 -8.17 -3.11
CA ALA A 114 -2.11 -9.16 -2.40
C ALA A 114 -1.54 -8.63 -1.06
N PHE A 115 -1.44 -7.31 -0.88
CA PHE A 115 -1.00 -6.69 0.38
C PHE A 115 -2.16 -6.26 1.27
N LEU A 116 -3.40 -6.47 0.83
CA LEU A 116 -4.60 -6.06 1.54
C LEU A 116 -5.37 -7.27 2.08
N ILE A 117 -6.23 -7.03 3.07
CA ILE A 117 -7.27 -7.97 3.46
C ILE A 117 -8.59 -7.40 2.95
N GLN A 118 -9.19 -8.07 1.97
CA GLN A 118 -10.37 -7.56 1.27
C GLN A 118 -11.53 -7.27 2.24
N GLY A 119 -12.29 -6.22 1.96
CA GLY A 119 -13.39 -5.79 2.82
C GLY A 119 -12.97 -5.07 4.10
N ARG A 120 -11.67 -4.82 4.31
CA ARG A 120 -11.15 -3.82 5.25
C ARG A 120 -10.50 -2.68 4.50
N ASP A 121 -11.32 -1.74 4.07
CA ASP A 121 -10.85 -0.49 3.50
C ASP A 121 -10.52 0.49 4.64
N LEU A 122 -9.22 0.66 4.90
CA LEU A 122 -8.71 1.67 5.81
C LEU A 122 -8.23 2.92 5.05
N GLY A 123 -8.42 2.96 3.73
CA GLY A 123 -7.94 4.01 2.86
C GLY A 123 -6.44 3.99 2.66
N ARG A 124 -5.80 5.13 2.89
CA ARG A 124 -4.39 5.42 2.59
C ARG A 124 -3.72 6.10 3.76
N THR A 125 -2.43 6.35 3.65
CA THR A 125 -1.73 7.16 4.65
C THR A 125 -1.99 8.65 4.48
N SER A 126 -1.63 9.44 5.50
CA SER A 126 -1.61 10.92 5.46
C SER A 126 -0.75 11.51 4.34
N ASP A 127 0.14 10.71 3.75
CA ASP A 127 0.95 11.07 2.57
C ASP A 127 0.41 10.51 1.27
N GLY A 128 -0.72 9.81 1.32
CA GLY A 128 -1.40 9.25 0.15
C GLY A 128 -0.81 7.94 -0.36
N TYR A 129 -0.03 7.23 0.46
CA TYR A 129 0.50 5.91 0.11
C TYR A 129 -0.50 4.79 0.39
N GLY A 130 -0.46 3.73 -0.42
CA GLY A 130 -1.20 2.50 -0.18
C GLY A 130 -0.60 1.75 1.02
N ILE A 131 -1.46 1.10 1.80
CA ILE A 131 -1.06 0.39 3.02
C ILE A 131 -0.83 -1.11 2.79
N THR A 132 -0.23 -1.79 3.76
CA THR A 132 -0.15 -3.25 3.84
C THR A 132 -0.68 -3.79 5.17
N PHE A 133 -1.28 -4.99 5.13
CA PHE A 133 -1.71 -5.76 6.30
C PHE A 133 -0.72 -6.87 6.68
N TYR A 134 0.44 -6.94 6.02
CA TYR A 134 1.45 -7.94 6.26
C TYR A 134 2.80 -7.30 6.59
N MET A 135 3.61 -7.96 7.40
CA MET A 135 4.98 -7.52 7.68
C MET A 135 5.93 -8.71 7.71
N GLY A 136 7.19 -8.45 7.38
CA GLY A 136 8.23 -9.45 7.28
C GLY A 136 8.85 -9.84 8.63
N ASN A 137 9.48 -11.01 8.63
CA ASN A 137 10.36 -11.48 9.69
C ASN A 137 11.66 -10.66 9.67
N PRO A 138 12.00 -9.94 10.75
CA PRO A 138 13.22 -9.13 10.81
C PRO A 138 14.50 -9.96 10.68
N ASN A 139 14.46 -11.27 10.95
CA ASN A 139 15.62 -12.12 10.74
C ASN A 139 15.91 -12.42 9.27
N LEU A 140 14.90 -12.34 8.39
CA LEU A 140 15.04 -12.70 6.97
C LEU A 140 14.92 -11.49 6.04
N LEU A 141 14.11 -10.51 6.44
CA LEU A 141 13.73 -9.33 5.68
C LEU A 141 14.13 -8.08 6.46
N HIS A 142 15.44 -7.88 6.67
CA HIS A 142 16.02 -6.72 7.36
C HIS A 142 16.82 -5.80 6.44
N ARG A 143 17.30 -4.70 7.02
CA ARG A 143 18.07 -3.66 6.35
C ARG A 143 19.34 -4.19 5.67
N ASN A 144 19.50 -3.84 4.40
CA ASN A 144 20.73 -3.91 3.61
C ASN A 144 21.39 -5.29 3.45
N GLN A 145 20.68 -6.37 3.79
CA GLN A 145 21.22 -7.73 3.73
C GLN A 145 20.20 -8.68 3.13
N THR A 146 20.70 -9.62 2.36
CA THR A 146 19.92 -10.70 1.73
C THR A 146 20.19 -12.00 2.45
N VAL A 147 19.17 -12.83 2.62
CA VAL A 147 19.31 -14.18 3.19
C VAL A 147 19.17 -15.22 2.10
N ARG A 148 20.04 -16.22 2.08
CA ARG A 148 19.93 -17.38 1.17
C ARG A 148 19.23 -18.54 1.87
N LEU A 149 18.59 -19.42 1.10
CA LEU A 149 17.89 -20.58 1.65
C LEU A 149 18.80 -21.46 2.54
N ARG A 150 20.08 -21.62 2.17
CA ARG A 150 21.09 -22.37 2.94
C ARG A 150 21.36 -21.83 4.35
N GLU A 151 21.08 -20.55 4.58
CA GLU A 151 21.29 -19.90 5.89
C GLU A 151 20.13 -20.20 6.86
N ILE A 152 19.01 -20.71 6.36
CA ILE A 152 17.85 -21.15 7.14
C ILE A 152 18.13 -22.55 7.73
N THR A 153 19.07 -22.61 8.67
CA THR A 153 19.60 -23.87 9.23
C THR A 153 18.63 -24.64 10.13
N LYS A 154 17.59 -23.98 10.64
CA LYS A 154 16.50 -24.65 11.41
C LYS A 154 15.47 -25.34 10.50
N GLY A 155 15.64 -25.24 9.19
CA GLY A 155 14.69 -25.75 8.20
C GLY A 155 13.60 -24.74 7.84
N SER A 156 13.16 -24.81 6.58
CA SER A 156 12.21 -23.88 5.99
C SER A 156 10.80 -23.97 6.60
N SER A 157 10.37 -25.16 7.04
CA SER A 157 9.07 -25.36 7.71
C SER A 157 9.02 -24.79 9.14
N HIS A 158 10.17 -24.63 9.80
CA HIS A 158 10.29 -24.08 11.16
C HIS A 158 10.65 -22.59 11.17
N THR A 159 10.76 -21.98 9.99
CA THR A 159 11.13 -20.59 9.79
C THR A 159 9.99 -19.86 9.09
N TRP A 160 9.80 -18.58 9.34
CA TRP A 160 8.68 -17.80 8.79
C TRP A 160 9.19 -16.57 8.05
N PHE A 161 8.53 -16.19 6.95
CA PHE A 161 8.85 -15.00 6.14
C PHE A 161 8.04 -13.79 6.52
N ALA A 162 6.71 -13.93 6.60
CA ALA A 162 5.82 -12.81 6.79
C ALA A 162 4.56 -13.26 7.55
N GLY A 163 3.84 -12.30 8.10
CA GLY A 163 2.60 -12.57 8.82
C GLY A 163 1.63 -11.41 8.76
N GLU A 164 0.38 -11.70 9.09
CA GLU A 164 -0.67 -10.70 9.23
C GLU A 164 -0.42 -9.83 10.47
N VAL A 165 -0.57 -8.51 10.34
CA VAL A 165 -0.41 -7.58 11.48
C VAL A 165 -1.74 -7.11 12.03
N ALA A 166 -1.78 -6.91 13.36
CA ALA A 166 -3.00 -6.52 14.08
C ALA A 166 -3.31 -5.02 13.98
N GLY A 167 -2.30 -4.21 13.67
CA GLY A 167 -2.44 -2.77 13.60
C GLY A 167 -1.13 -2.06 13.27
N ASN A 168 -1.12 -0.74 13.52
CA ASN A 168 -0.03 0.15 13.15
C ASN A 168 0.45 -0.11 11.72
N TYR A 169 -0.51 -0.22 10.80
CA TYR A 169 -0.24 -0.50 9.40
C TYR A 169 0.63 0.61 8.79
N GLN A 170 1.38 0.23 7.77
CA GLN A 170 2.39 1.08 7.17
C GLN A 170 2.17 1.13 5.65
N PRO A 171 2.72 2.14 4.96
CA PRO A 171 2.83 2.09 3.52
C PRO A 171 3.46 0.77 3.08
N TRP A 172 2.89 0.07 2.10
CA TRP A 172 3.52 -1.16 1.58
C TRP A 172 4.90 -0.86 0.95
N GLY A 173 5.09 0.38 0.50
CA GLY A 173 6.38 0.86 -0.01
C GLY A 173 7.43 1.18 1.04
N TYR A 174 7.06 1.24 2.31
CA TYR A 174 7.97 1.65 3.38
C TYR A 174 9.14 0.65 3.50
N PRO A 175 10.40 1.11 3.45
CA PRO A 175 11.54 0.18 3.48
C PRO A 175 11.70 -0.60 4.79
N PHE A 176 10.98 -0.26 5.86
CA PHE A 176 11.07 -0.94 7.16
C PHE A 176 9.84 -1.81 7.45
N ASN A 177 9.36 -2.54 6.45
CA ASN A 177 8.18 -3.41 6.55
C ASN A 177 8.48 -4.78 7.20
N TRP A 178 9.10 -4.76 8.38
CA TRP A 178 9.32 -5.92 9.25
C TRP A 178 9.01 -5.60 10.71
N ARG A 179 8.72 -6.64 11.50
CA ARG A 179 8.40 -6.48 12.92
C ARG A 179 8.73 -7.74 13.70
N SER A 180 9.19 -7.60 14.95
CA SER A 180 9.34 -8.75 15.85
C SER A 180 8.00 -9.48 16.04
N LEU A 181 8.03 -10.81 16.02
CA LEU A 181 6.84 -11.65 16.22
C LEU A 181 6.24 -11.49 17.63
N GLY A 182 7.08 -11.13 18.61
CA GLY A 182 6.69 -11.05 20.01
C GLY A 182 6.45 -12.43 20.65
N THR A 183 5.79 -12.43 21.81
CA THR A 183 5.49 -13.64 22.59
C THR A 183 4.01 -13.99 22.62
N LYS A 184 3.16 -13.17 21.99
CA LYS A 184 1.71 -13.34 21.91
C LYS A 184 1.18 -12.66 20.64
N LEU A 185 0.23 -13.30 19.97
CA LEU A 185 -0.49 -12.70 18.84
C LEU A 185 -1.70 -11.91 19.34
N CYS A 186 -2.16 -10.95 18.53
CA CYS A 186 -3.29 -10.08 18.86
C CYS A 186 -3.08 -9.24 20.14
N ASP A 187 -1.83 -9.02 20.54
CA ASP A 187 -1.41 -8.29 21.74
C ASP A 187 -1.21 -6.80 21.45
N GLY A 188 -2.27 -6.15 20.94
CA GLY A 188 -2.27 -4.74 20.57
C GLY A 188 -1.74 -4.44 19.16
N PRO A 189 -1.67 -3.15 18.77
CA PRO A 189 -1.44 -2.75 17.37
C PRO A 189 -0.02 -3.06 16.87
N ASN A 190 0.95 -3.24 17.78
CA ASN A 190 2.31 -3.66 17.46
C ASN A 190 2.48 -5.18 17.36
N SER A 191 1.42 -5.98 17.49
CA SER A 191 1.52 -7.44 17.37
C SER A 191 1.22 -7.94 15.94
N PHE A 192 1.56 -9.20 15.69
CA PHE A 192 0.99 -9.97 14.59
C PHE A 192 -0.36 -10.55 15.01
N GLY A 193 -1.23 -10.83 14.05
CA GLY A 193 -2.53 -11.46 14.27
C GLY A 193 -3.71 -10.64 13.77
N GLN A 194 -4.88 -11.25 13.83
CA GLN A 194 -6.17 -10.69 13.52
C GLN A 194 -7.13 -10.98 14.68
N PRO A 195 -7.39 -10.02 15.58
CA PRO A 195 -8.22 -10.25 16.77
C PRO A 195 -9.59 -10.84 16.44
N ALA A 196 -10.19 -10.43 15.33
CA ALA A 196 -11.47 -10.97 14.84
C ALA A 196 -11.44 -12.48 14.52
N TRP A 197 -10.26 -13.08 14.34
CA TRP A 197 -10.07 -14.49 14.01
C TRP A 197 -9.53 -15.32 15.19
N GLY A 198 -9.23 -14.70 16.34
CA GLY A 198 -8.60 -15.38 17.49
C GLY A 198 -7.17 -15.87 17.21
N GLY A 199 -6.43 -15.15 16.35
CA GLY A 199 -5.10 -15.55 15.91
C GLY A 199 -4.72 -14.92 14.58
N GLY A 200 -3.73 -15.45 13.89
CA GLY A 200 -3.36 -15.00 12.55
C GLY A 200 -2.52 -16.00 11.78
N HIS A 201 -2.38 -15.76 10.49
CA HIS A 201 -1.56 -16.59 9.62
C HIS A 201 -0.12 -16.09 9.57
N LEU A 202 0.79 -17.05 9.55
CA LEU A 202 2.20 -16.86 9.23
C LEU A 202 2.54 -17.64 7.96
N LEU A 203 3.24 -16.99 7.04
CA LEU A 203 3.90 -17.61 5.90
C LEU A 203 5.23 -18.21 6.36
N ARG A 204 5.38 -19.51 6.16
CA ARG A 204 6.60 -20.30 6.40
C ARG A 204 7.59 -20.14 5.25
N ALA A 205 8.85 -20.45 5.52
CA ALA A 205 9.90 -20.33 4.52
C ALA A 205 9.88 -21.42 3.44
N ASP A 206 9.03 -22.43 3.60
CA ASP A 206 8.69 -23.45 2.60
C ASP A 206 7.45 -23.07 1.76
N GLY A 207 6.90 -21.87 1.93
CA GLY A 207 5.69 -21.42 1.27
C GLY A 207 4.38 -21.90 1.91
N ASN A 208 4.42 -22.69 2.99
CA ASN A 208 3.22 -23.05 3.74
C ASN A 208 2.65 -21.84 4.50
N VAL A 209 1.32 -21.75 4.63
CA VAL A 209 0.66 -20.71 5.43
C VAL A 209 -0.07 -21.38 6.58
N THR A 210 0.40 -21.15 7.79
CA THR A 210 -0.10 -21.77 9.01
C THR A 210 -0.88 -20.75 9.83
N PHE A 211 -2.07 -21.14 10.32
CA PHE A 211 -2.79 -20.34 11.31
C PHE A 211 -2.24 -20.61 12.71
N ILE A 212 -1.95 -19.55 13.45
CA ILE A 212 -1.49 -19.59 14.84
C ILE A 212 -2.54 -18.90 15.70
N SER A 213 -3.07 -19.60 16.70
CA SER A 213 -4.03 -19.03 17.66
C SER A 213 -3.35 -18.00 18.56
N ASP A 214 -4.11 -17.00 19.02
CA ASP A 214 -3.68 -16.08 20.08
C ASP A 214 -3.47 -16.74 21.46
N GLN A 215 -3.93 -17.98 21.62
CA GLN A 215 -3.67 -18.86 22.77
C GLN A 215 -2.42 -19.75 22.58
N ALA A 216 -1.69 -19.61 21.47
CA ALA A 216 -0.49 -20.39 21.23
C ALA A 216 0.56 -20.14 22.34
N SER A 217 1.25 -21.22 22.74
CA SER A 217 2.28 -21.12 23.78
C SER A 217 3.34 -20.07 23.42
N PRO A 218 3.68 -19.15 24.36
CA PRO A 218 4.75 -18.18 24.15
C PRO A 218 6.08 -18.83 23.73
N ARG A 219 6.35 -20.06 24.19
CA ARG A 219 7.54 -20.83 23.83
C ARG A 219 7.63 -21.10 22.32
N ILE A 220 6.49 -21.37 21.66
CA ILE A 220 6.44 -21.60 20.22
C ILE A 220 6.77 -20.30 19.48
N LEU A 221 6.14 -19.18 19.85
CA LEU A 221 6.39 -17.89 19.22
C LEU A 221 7.84 -17.43 19.42
N GLN A 222 8.41 -17.60 20.61
CA GLN A 222 9.82 -17.34 20.88
C GLN A 222 10.75 -18.23 20.03
N ALA A 223 10.41 -19.51 19.87
CA ALA A 223 11.19 -20.42 19.05
C ALA A 223 11.16 -20.03 17.56
N LEU A 224 10.06 -19.46 17.07
CA LEU A 224 9.94 -18.93 15.71
C LEU A 224 10.65 -17.59 15.54
N ALA A 225 10.55 -16.69 16.52
CA ALA A 225 11.20 -15.39 16.52
C ALA A 225 12.73 -15.50 16.56
N LYS A 226 13.27 -16.52 17.22
CA LYS A 226 14.71 -16.77 17.36
C LYS A 226 15.25 -17.80 16.35
N ALA A 227 14.46 -18.20 15.35
CA ALA A 227 14.92 -19.13 14.33
C ALA A 227 16.05 -18.49 13.49
N PRO A 228 17.18 -19.18 13.27
CA PRO A 228 18.30 -18.68 12.47
C PRO A 228 17.95 -18.56 10.98
N PRO A 229 18.61 -17.64 10.24
CA PRO A 229 19.63 -16.69 10.73
C PRO A 229 19.03 -15.66 11.70
N VAL A 230 19.84 -15.03 12.54
CA VAL A 230 19.37 -13.99 13.49
C VAL A 230 20.05 -12.69 13.12
N ALA A 231 19.24 -11.67 12.82
CA ALA A 231 19.75 -10.35 12.48
C ALA A 231 20.22 -9.60 13.72
N THR A 232 21.18 -8.70 13.54
CA THR A 232 21.66 -7.82 14.61
C THR A 232 20.61 -6.75 14.97
N PRO A 233 20.65 -6.19 16.19
CA PRO A 233 19.75 -5.10 16.58
C PRO A 233 19.73 -3.94 15.57
N ASP A 234 20.89 -3.51 15.08
CA ASP A 234 21.02 -2.42 14.12
C ASP A 234 20.35 -2.73 12.77
N GLN A 235 20.45 -3.98 12.30
CA GLN A 235 19.79 -4.43 11.08
C GLN A 235 18.26 -4.43 11.21
N THR A 236 17.75 -4.71 12.41
CA THR A 236 16.31 -4.80 12.68
C THR A 236 15.69 -3.48 13.16
N ALA A 237 16.51 -2.46 13.45
CA ALA A 237 16.05 -1.17 13.92
C ALA A 237 15.11 -0.48 12.89
N VAL A 238 13.96 -0.02 13.38
CA VAL A 238 12.93 0.67 12.61
C VAL A 238 12.82 2.12 13.11
N PRO A 239 12.83 3.13 12.22
CA PRO A 239 12.59 4.52 12.62
C PRO A 239 11.19 4.74 13.19
N ASP A 240 11.03 5.82 13.95
CA ASP A 240 9.72 6.23 14.46
C ASP A 240 8.70 6.41 13.35
N ARG A 241 7.46 6.00 13.62
CA ARG A 241 6.37 6.05 12.66
C ARG A 241 5.94 7.49 12.40
N ARG A 242 5.82 7.85 11.11
CA ARG A 242 5.44 9.21 10.67
C ARG A 242 4.13 9.27 9.87
N PHE A 243 3.33 8.20 9.89
CA PHE A 243 2.13 8.07 9.05
C PHE A 243 0.87 7.82 9.87
N THR A 244 -0.22 8.51 9.54
CA THR A 244 -1.58 8.17 9.99
C THR A 244 -2.37 7.53 8.87
N ILE A 245 -3.40 6.76 9.20
CA ILE A 245 -4.24 6.05 8.22
C ILE A 245 -5.65 6.64 8.26
N GLY A 246 -6.26 6.78 7.09
CA GLY A 246 -7.65 7.19 6.99
C GLY A 246 -8.12 7.24 5.54
N ALA A 247 -9.33 7.77 5.33
CA ALA A 247 -9.94 7.94 4.01
C ALA A 247 -9.31 9.08 3.18
N TYR A 248 -7.97 9.16 3.15
CA TYR A 248 -7.23 10.07 2.30
C TYR A 248 -7.38 9.68 0.82
N SER A 249 -7.56 10.68 -0.04
CA SER A 249 -7.83 10.46 -1.45
C SER A 249 -7.01 11.39 -2.35
N TRP A 250 -6.62 10.87 -3.52
CA TRP A 250 -6.02 11.67 -4.57
C TRP A 250 -7.13 12.15 -5.50
N LYS A 251 -7.26 13.48 -5.66
CA LYS A 251 -8.03 14.09 -6.73
C LYS A 251 -7.10 14.43 -7.89
N HIS A 252 -7.38 13.89 -9.06
CA HIS A 252 -6.63 14.16 -10.29
C HIS A 252 -7.33 15.26 -11.07
N ILE A 253 -6.52 16.19 -11.59
CA ILE A 253 -6.97 17.34 -12.37
C ILE A 253 -6.08 17.40 -13.59
N GLU A 254 -6.68 17.33 -14.77
CA GLU A 254 -5.96 17.56 -16.02
C GLU A 254 -5.93 19.06 -16.30
N LEU A 255 -4.74 19.61 -16.54
CA LEU A 255 -4.58 21.01 -16.89
C LEU A 255 -4.88 21.20 -18.37
N GLN A 256 -5.46 22.36 -18.70
CA GLN A 256 -5.69 22.74 -20.08
C GLN A 256 -4.35 22.82 -20.81
N SER A 257 -4.24 22.16 -21.95
CA SER A 257 -3.08 22.16 -22.84
C SER A 257 -3.56 21.81 -24.25
N ASP A 258 -2.71 22.02 -25.23
CA ASP A 258 -2.96 21.65 -26.63
C ASP A 258 -3.35 20.16 -26.71
N PRO A 259 -4.56 19.83 -27.20
CA PRO A 259 -4.97 18.44 -27.39
C PRO A 259 -4.07 17.66 -28.36
N GLN A 260 -3.37 18.34 -29.27
CA GLN A 260 -2.38 17.76 -30.18
C GLN A 260 -0.94 17.89 -29.66
N GLY A 261 -0.77 18.47 -28.46
CA GLY A 261 0.52 18.63 -27.79
C GLY A 261 1.20 17.29 -27.49
N LYS A 262 2.52 17.33 -27.32
CA LYS A 262 3.34 16.13 -27.04
C LYS A 262 3.18 15.65 -25.61
N GLN A 263 2.71 16.52 -24.71
CA GLN A 263 2.57 16.22 -23.29
C GLN A 263 1.14 16.43 -22.80
N GLN A 264 0.82 15.71 -21.74
CA GLN A 264 -0.36 15.92 -20.93
C GLN A 264 0.10 16.35 -19.54
N TYR A 265 -0.57 17.36 -18.98
CA TYR A 265 -0.19 18.00 -17.73
C TYR A 265 -1.24 17.70 -16.68
N LYS A 266 -0.82 17.17 -15.53
CA LYS A 266 -1.73 16.68 -14.49
C LYS A 266 -1.31 17.19 -13.13
N VAL A 267 -2.30 17.54 -12.34
CA VAL A 267 -2.13 17.87 -10.93
C VAL A 267 -2.83 16.82 -10.08
N LYS A 268 -2.10 16.29 -9.11
CA LYS A 268 -2.64 15.39 -8.09
C LYS A 268 -2.74 16.16 -6.79
N VAL A 269 -3.95 16.24 -6.25
CA VAL A 269 -4.25 16.89 -4.97
C VAL A 269 -4.59 15.83 -3.95
N LEU A 270 -3.74 15.68 -2.93
CA LEU A 270 -4.04 14.83 -1.79
C LEU A 270 -5.06 15.54 -0.91
N ARG A 271 -6.11 14.82 -0.49
CA ARG A 271 -7.17 15.35 0.37
C ARG A 271 -7.28 14.56 1.65
N SER A 272 -7.55 15.26 2.75
CA SER A 272 -7.91 14.67 4.04
C SER A 272 -9.27 13.97 3.96
N PRO A 273 -9.65 13.17 4.97
CA PRO A 273 -11.00 12.61 5.08
C PRO A 273 -12.11 13.67 5.08
N ALA A 274 -11.82 14.88 5.56
CA ALA A 274 -12.74 16.03 5.52
C ALA A 274 -12.77 16.73 4.14
N GLY A 275 -12.03 16.24 3.15
CA GLY A 275 -11.97 16.80 1.80
C GLY A 275 -11.02 17.99 1.62
N GLN A 276 -10.34 18.43 2.68
CA GLN A 276 -9.37 19.54 2.65
C GLN A 276 -8.11 19.13 1.86
N PRO A 277 -7.60 19.97 0.93
CA PRO A 277 -6.35 19.68 0.25
C PRO A 277 -5.15 19.78 1.22
N LEU A 278 -4.23 18.83 1.09
CA LEU A 278 -3.04 18.70 1.93
C LEU A 278 -1.75 18.88 1.14
N LYS A 279 -1.67 18.30 -0.07
CA LYS A 279 -0.50 18.34 -0.95
C LYS A 279 -0.95 18.50 -2.39
N ILE A 280 -0.19 19.26 -3.17
CA ILE A 280 -0.45 19.45 -4.61
C ILE A 280 0.83 19.09 -5.35
N PHE A 281 0.77 18.07 -6.20
CA PHE A 281 1.89 17.66 -7.03
C PHE A 281 1.54 17.86 -8.51
N PHE A 282 2.41 18.58 -9.21
CA PHE A 282 2.33 18.83 -10.63
C PHE A 282 3.21 17.84 -11.38
N TYR A 283 2.63 17.17 -12.37
CA TYR A 283 3.27 16.18 -13.23
C TYR A 283 3.04 16.52 -14.69
N ALA A 284 3.95 16.04 -15.54
CA ALA A 284 3.71 15.91 -16.97
C ALA A 284 3.96 14.46 -17.39
N SER A 285 3.25 13.98 -18.40
CA SER A 285 3.55 12.71 -19.05
C SER A 285 3.46 12.85 -20.55
N LYS A 286 4.14 11.97 -21.27
CA LYS A 286 4.02 11.88 -22.73
C LYS A 286 2.57 11.58 -23.10
N ARG A 287 2.09 12.19 -24.19
CA ARG A 287 0.87 11.78 -24.89
C ARG A 287 1.30 10.78 -25.96
N PHE A 288 0.78 9.56 -25.88
CA PHE A 288 1.08 8.51 -26.86
C PHE A 288 0.09 8.59 -28.02
N THR A 289 0.56 8.34 -29.24
CA THR A 289 -0.34 8.20 -30.40
C THR A 289 -1.12 6.88 -30.30
N PRO A 290 -2.25 6.73 -31.01
CA PRO A 290 -2.96 5.46 -31.09
C PRO A 290 -2.04 4.31 -31.54
N GLU A 291 -1.14 4.53 -32.51
CA GLU A 291 -0.19 3.49 -32.95
C GLU A 291 0.82 3.12 -31.86
N GLU A 292 1.31 4.10 -31.08
CA GLU A 292 2.23 3.83 -29.96
C GLU A 292 1.56 3.03 -28.81
N LEU A 293 0.24 3.12 -28.68
CA LEU A 293 -0.54 2.38 -27.68
C LEU A 293 -0.85 0.93 -28.09
N GLU A 294 -0.75 0.57 -29.38
CA GLU A 294 -0.95 -0.81 -29.84
C GLU A 294 0.16 -1.77 -29.40
N TYR A 295 1.35 -1.27 -29.09
CA TYR A 295 2.45 -2.08 -28.58
C TYR A 295 2.32 -2.35 -27.08
N PRO A 296 2.07 -3.61 -26.65
CA PRO A 296 1.76 -3.93 -25.24
C PRO A 296 2.88 -3.56 -24.26
N LYS A 297 4.12 -3.48 -24.75
CA LYS A 297 5.30 -3.12 -23.95
C LYS A 297 5.51 -1.62 -23.75
N LEU A 298 4.80 -0.75 -24.49
CA LEU A 298 4.97 0.71 -24.46
C LEU A 298 3.84 1.48 -23.75
N ASN A 299 2.77 0.80 -23.34
CA ASN A 299 1.57 1.42 -22.75
C ASN A 299 1.77 1.96 -21.31
N ILE A 300 2.96 2.46 -20.99
CA ILE A 300 3.32 2.93 -19.66
C ILE A 300 3.45 4.45 -19.69
N ALA A 301 2.37 5.14 -19.35
CA ALA A 301 2.43 6.57 -19.07
C ALA A 301 3.21 6.82 -17.78
N VAL A 302 4.50 7.12 -17.92
CA VAL A 302 5.35 7.56 -16.80
C VAL A 302 5.00 9.00 -16.46
N LEU A 303 4.38 9.20 -15.29
CA LEU A 303 4.21 10.53 -14.71
C LEU A 303 5.58 11.05 -14.27
N ARG A 304 6.03 12.14 -14.90
CA ARG A 304 7.25 12.84 -14.52
C ARG A 304 6.90 13.98 -13.59
N PHE A 305 7.41 13.93 -12.37
CA PHE A 305 7.24 15.00 -11.40
C PHE A 305 7.87 16.30 -11.92
N LYS A 306 7.15 17.42 -11.73
CA LYS A 306 7.61 18.75 -12.13
C LYS A 306 7.78 19.67 -10.93
N ALA A 307 6.79 19.71 -10.04
CA ALA A 307 6.87 20.55 -8.85
C ALA A 307 5.90 20.10 -7.74
N HIS A 308 6.29 20.41 -6.50
CA HIS A 308 5.39 20.45 -5.36
C HIS A 308 4.87 21.89 -5.23
N ILE A 309 3.55 22.06 -5.22
CA ILE A 309 2.90 23.35 -5.05
C ILE A 309 2.47 23.47 -3.59
N GLY A 310 3.33 24.10 -2.79
CA GLY A 310 3.08 24.44 -1.39
C GLY A 310 2.36 25.79 -1.24
N PRO A 311 2.04 26.22 0.00
CA PRO A 311 1.31 27.45 0.26
C PRO A 311 1.98 28.73 -0.28
N GLN A 312 3.31 28.73 -0.42
CA GLN A 312 4.10 29.88 -0.86
C GLN A 312 4.62 29.77 -2.30
N THR A 313 4.33 28.67 -3.00
CA THR A 313 4.82 28.45 -4.36
C THR A 313 4.22 29.45 -5.34
N GLU A 314 5.07 30.12 -6.12
CA GLU A 314 4.61 31.01 -7.18
C GLU A 314 4.18 30.19 -8.41
N ILE A 315 2.86 29.98 -8.54
CA ILE A 315 2.28 29.02 -9.50
C ILE A 315 2.61 29.39 -10.95
N ALA A 316 2.50 30.67 -11.33
CA ALA A 316 2.71 31.08 -12.71
C ALA A 316 4.14 30.79 -13.17
N SER A 317 5.15 31.19 -12.39
CA SER A 317 6.55 30.84 -12.65
C SER A 317 6.81 29.33 -12.63
N THR A 318 6.20 28.59 -11.70
CA THR A 318 6.33 27.13 -11.64
C THR A 318 5.84 26.45 -12.92
N LEU A 319 4.70 26.90 -13.46
CA LEU A 319 4.16 26.35 -14.71
C LEU A 319 4.97 26.80 -15.94
N LYS A 320 5.46 28.04 -15.95
CA LYS A 320 6.33 28.58 -17.02
C LYS A 320 7.70 27.91 -17.11
N ALA A 321 8.19 27.33 -16.02
CA ALA A 321 9.41 26.53 -16.01
C ALA A 321 9.27 25.18 -16.75
N THR A 322 8.10 24.92 -17.35
CA THR A 322 7.83 23.74 -18.18
C THR A 322 7.34 24.16 -19.56
N THR A 323 7.29 23.20 -20.48
CA THR A 323 6.74 23.38 -21.83
C THR A 323 5.22 23.63 -21.85
N LEU A 324 4.53 23.63 -20.69
CA LEU A 324 3.09 23.91 -20.61
C LEU A 324 2.72 25.30 -21.18
N ALA A 325 3.56 26.31 -20.95
CA ALA A 325 3.31 27.67 -21.46
C ALA A 325 3.36 27.75 -22.99
N GLU A 326 4.14 26.88 -23.63
CA GLU A 326 4.23 26.75 -25.09
C GLU A 326 3.08 25.92 -25.65
N GLU A 327 2.62 24.92 -24.87
CA GLU A 327 1.49 24.05 -25.20
C GLU A 327 0.14 24.61 -24.71
N THR A 328 0.02 25.91 -24.49
CA THR A 328 -1.24 26.56 -24.09
C THR A 328 -1.43 27.91 -24.77
N THR A 329 -2.70 28.27 -25.04
CA THR A 329 -3.07 29.67 -25.29
C THR A 329 -2.95 30.50 -24.01
N PRO A 330 -2.75 31.83 -24.08
CA PRO A 330 -2.70 32.69 -22.90
C PRO A 330 -3.93 32.55 -21.98
N ALA A 331 -5.12 32.34 -22.57
CA ALA A 331 -6.35 32.12 -21.81
C ALA A 331 -6.35 30.79 -21.05
N GLN A 332 -5.92 29.69 -21.70
CA GLN A 332 -5.79 28.37 -21.06
C GLN A 332 -4.75 28.39 -19.95
N PHE A 333 -3.59 29.01 -20.20
CA PHE A 333 -2.54 29.16 -19.20
C PHE A 333 -3.06 29.90 -17.96
N GLN A 334 -3.72 31.05 -18.16
CA GLN A 334 -4.28 31.82 -17.05
C GLN A 334 -5.41 31.08 -16.31
N ALA A 335 -6.20 30.27 -17.01
CA ALA A 335 -7.22 29.41 -16.40
C ALA A 335 -6.58 28.34 -15.49
N ASN A 336 -5.50 27.70 -15.94
CA ASN A 336 -4.73 26.75 -15.13
C ASN A 336 -4.15 27.42 -13.87
N VAL A 337 -3.54 28.61 -14.01
CA VAL A 337 -2.99 29.37 -12.87
C VAL A 337 -4.10 29.69 -11.86
N LYS A 338 -5.23 30.24 -12.29
CA LYS A 338 -6.37 30.58 -11.42
C LYS A 338 -6.92 29.34 -10.70
N LEU A 339 -7.04 28.22 -11.41
CA LEU A 339 -7.50 26.96 -10.84
C LEU A 339 -6.59 26.50 -9.70
N LEU A 340 -5.28 26.49 -9.92
CA LEU A 340 -4.31 26.04 -8.91
C LEU A 340 -4.21 27.01 -7.74
N GLN A 341 -4.29 28.32 -7.97
CA GLN A 341 -4.33 29.33 -6.90
C GLN A 341 -5.53 29.10 -5.97
N LYS A 342 -6.71 28.82 -6.53
CA LYS A 342 -7.92 28.52 -5.74
C LYS A 342 -7.75 27.28 -4.83
N ILE A 343 -7.00 26.27 -5.28
CA ILE A 343 -6.72 25.07 -4.49
C ILE A 343 -5.62 25.34 -3.46
N GLN A 344 -4.56 26.05 -3.86
CA GLN A 344 -3.42 26.43 -3.01
C GLN A 344 -3.89 27.25 -1.79
N GLN A 345 -4.86 28.15 -1.96
CA GLN A 345 -5.44 28.95 -0.88
C GLN A 345 -6.11 28.11 0.23
N GLN A 346 -6.48 26.87 -0.05
CA GLN A 346 -7.10 25.94 0.90
C GLN A 346 -6.08 25.05 1.61
N LEU A 347 -4.80 25.11 1.21
CA LEU A 347 -3.74 24.35 1.86
C LEU A 347 -3.52 24.84 3.30
N PRO A 348 -3.11 23.96 4.22
CA PRO A 348 -2.72 24.37 5.56
C PRO A 348 -1.57 25.37 5.50
N ARG A 349 -1.66 26.46 6.29
CA ARG A 349 -0.68 27.57 6.30
C ARG A 349 0.70 27.16 6.83
N ARG A 350 0.78 26.07 7.58
CA ARG A 350 2.04 25.39 7.92
C ARG A 350 2.12 24.17 7.03
N GLU A 351 3.26 23.99 6.36
CA GLU A 351 3.59 22.66 5.85
C GLU A 351 3.49 21.72 7.03
N THR A 352 2.61 20.71 6.94
CA THR A 352 2.62 19.62 7.90
C THR A 352 3.93 18.88 7.67
N SER A 353 4.97 19.34 8.36
CA SER A 353 6.26 18.66 8.45
C SER A 353 6.01 17.35 9.19
N HIS A 354 5.93 16.26 8.43
CA HIS A 354 5.86 14.89 8.92
C HIS A 354 6.88 14.06 8.17
#